data_AF-U2HG04-F1
#
_entry.id   AF-U2HG04-F1
#
_cell.length_a   1.000
_cell.length_b   1.000
_cell.length_c   1.000
_cell.angle_alpha   90.00
_cell.angle_beta   90.00
_cell.angle_gamma   90.00
#
_symmetry.space_group_name_H-M   'P 1'
#
loop_
_entity.id
_entity.type
_entity.pdbx_description
1 polymer ?
#
loop_
_entity_poly.entity_id
_entity_poly.type
_entity_poly.pdbx_seq_one_letter_code
_entity_poly.pdbx_strand_id
1 'polypeptide(L)'
;MLVENKVMERIIKHFVSHVSWIWVVLGASLLFFACDKESEGKKERASCFEKFDYKYEELLTKGDVAKHVAINEATYKEKISVTKGVYGYCEYQWLSNRPDLEIEISGQIIKGPDMDMVKLTKLDFYTDSELKLYSQSSALALFDQAYKKLNPSEYEMLLANLKKEYAGDPKGYEEAKGLLDARKNFAFQPVEDLGDRAYWKWNDTYGLELVVLAGSARFTIETKLSTEARGTLPVAVKLAKEVLAKCGRVSRDND
;
A
#
# COMPACT_ATOMS: atom_id res chain seq x y z
N MET A 1 -7.20 1.06 -24.17
CA MET A 1 -6.90 0.71 -22.76
C MET A 1 -7.85 -0.30 -22.09
N LEU A 2 -8.92 -0.77 -22.75
CA LEU A 2 -9.82 -1.83 -22.22
C LEU A 2 -9.35 -3.27 -22.51
N VAL A 3 -8.29 -3.45 -23.31
CA VAL A 3 -7.79 -4.77 -23.74
C VAL A 3 -6.76 -5.33 -22.76
N GLU A 4 -5.99 -4.49 -22.08
CA GLU A 4 -4.95 -4.92 -21.13
C GLU A 4 -5.52 -5.46 -19.81
N ASN A 5 -6.67 -4.93 -19.34
CA ASN A 5 -7.33 -5.43 -18.12
C ASN A 5 -7.95 -6.84 -18.31
N LYS A 6 -8.46 -7.17 -19.50
CA LYS A 6 -8.99 -8.53 -19.78
C LYS A 6 -7.88 -9.57 -19.90
N VAL A 7 -6.67 -9.16 -20.27
CA VAL A 7 -5.49 -10.03 -20.31
C VAL A 7 -4.98 -10.28 -18.90
N MET A 8 -4.91 -9.24 -18.05
CA MET A 8 -4.51 -9.40 -16.64
C MET A 8 -5.54 -10.22 -15.83
N GLU A 9 -6.84 -10.03 -16.03
CA GLU A 9 -7.88 -10.86 -15.41
C GLU A 9 -7.85 -12.32 -15.89
N ARG A 10 -7.50 -12.58 -17.16
CA ARG A 10 -7.32 -13.95 -17.66
C ARG A 10 -6.08 -14.61 -17.10
N ILE A 11 -4.97 -13.87 -16.96
CA ILE A 11 -3.75 -14.37 -16.33
C ILE A 11 -4.03 -14.69 -14.86
N ILE A 12 -4.68 -13.80 -14.11
CA ILE A 12 -5.06 -14.03 -12.71
C ILE A 12 -6.04 -15.22 -12.60
N LYS A 13 -7.04 -15.36 -13.47
CA LYS A 13 -7.96 -16.51 -13.45
C LYS A 13 -7.31 -17.85 -13.82
N HIS A 14 -6.36 -17.86 -14.76
CA HIS A 14 -5.60 -19.08 -15.08
C HIS A 14 -4.61 -19.45 -13.98
N PHE A 15 -3.99 -18.46 -13.33
CA PHE A 15 -3.13 -18.67 -12.17
C PHE A 15 -3.94 -19.25 -11.00
N VAL A 16 -5.07 -18.63 -10.65
CA VAL A 16 -5.93 -19.08 -9.53
C VAL A 16 -6.52 -20.48 -9.76
N SER A 17 -6.79 -20.90 -11.00
CA SER A 17 -7.38 -22.23 -11.24
C SER A 17 -6.38 -23.39 -11.12
N HIS A 18 -5.07 -23.14 -11.31
CA HIS A 18 -4.02 -24.17 -11.16
C HIS A 18 -3.26 -24.08 -9.82
N VAL A 19 -3.29 -22.91 -9.16
CA VAL A 19 -2.70 -22.65 -7.83
C VAL A 19 -3.59 -23.17 -6.67
N SER A 20 -4.82 -23.60 -6.98
CA SER A 20 -5.84 -24.04 -6.00
C SER A 20 -5.46 -25.28 -5.16
N TRP A 21 -4.36 -25.98 -5.46
CA TRP A 21 -3.89 -27.13 -4.67
C TRP A 21 -2.64 -26.82 -3.82
N ILE A 22 -2.13 -25.58 -3.82
CA ILE A 22 -0.78 -25.23 -3.35
C ILE A 22 -0.58 -25.26 -1.81
N TRP A 23 -1.61 -25.27 -0.95
CA TRP A 23 -1.39 -25.02 0.49
C TRP A 23 -1.93 -26.07 1.47
N VAL A 24 -2.31 -27.28 1.04
CA VAL A 24 -2.95 -28.27 1.94
C VAL A 24 -1.98 -29.01 2.90
N VAL A 25 -0.65 -28.90 2.78
CA VAL A 25 0.27 -29.85 3.50
C VAL A 25 1.19 -29.24 4.58
N LEU A 26 1.10 -27.96 4.94
CA LEU A 26 1.98 -27.37 5.98
C LEU A 26 1.24 -26.83 7.22
N GLY A 27 0.13 -27.47 7.58
CA GLY A 27 -0.67 -27.13 8.76
C GLY A 27 -0.78 -28.28 9.75
N ALA A 28 0.32 -28.72 10.36
CA ALA A 28 0.26 -29.62 11.51
C ALA A 28 1.21 -29.16 12.62
N SER A 29 0.60 -28.73 13.71
CA SER A 29 1.11 -28.73 15.09
C SER A 29 1.99 -27.54 15.52
N LEU A 30 1.37 -26.58 16.22
CA LEU A 30 1.69 -26.27 17.62
C LEU A 30 0.64 -25.28 18.18
N LEU A 31 -0.16 -25.78 19.11
CA LEU A 31 -1.08 -25.02 19.95
C LEU A 31 -0.30 -24.14 20.92
N PHE A 32 -0.52 -22.83 20.85
CA PHE A 32 -0.36 -21.92 21.99
C PHE A 32 -1.61 -21.05 22.09
N PHE A 33 -2.40 -21.27 23.14
CA PHE A 33 -3.52 -20.42 23.54
C PHE A 33 -2.97 -19.09 24.07
N ALA A 34 -2.87 -18.10 23.19
CA ALA A 34 -2.68 -16.69 23.55
C ALA A 34 -3.02 -15.80 22.34
N CYS A 35 -4.28 -15.78 21.86
CA CYS A 35 -4.60 -14.93 20.70
C CYS A 35 -6.11 -14.64 20.57
N ASP A 36 -6.71 -13.91 21.50
CA ASP A 36 -8.04 -13.30 21.26
C ASP A 36 -7.98 -11.78 21.25
N LYS A 37 -7.31 -11.15 22.23
CA LYS A 37 -7.24 -9.68 22.34
C LYS A 37 -6.56 -8.98 21.16
N GLU A 38 -5.55 -9.59 20.54
CA GLU A 38 -4.87 -8.98 19.39
C GLU A 38 -5.72 -9.03 18.12
N SER A 39 -6.59 -10.05 17.98
CA SER A 39 -7.49 -10.17 16.83
C SER A 39 -8.68 -9.21 16.94
N GLU A 40 -9.20 -9.00 18.15
CA GLU A 40 -10.30 -8.06 18.41
C GLU A 40 -9.89 -6.62 18.13
N GLY A 41 -8.73 -6.17 18.64
CA GLY A 41 -8.25 -4.80 18.39
C GLY A 41 -7.98 -4.48 16.92
N LYS A 42 -7.63 -5.49 16.11
CA LYS A 42 -7.44 -5.33 14.65
C LYS A 42 -8.77 -5.22 13.91
N LYS A 43 -9.78 -6.01 14.29
CA LYS A 43 -11.15 -5.91 13.74
C LYS A 43 -11.81 -4.59 14.11
N GLU A 44 -11.65 -4.14 15.35
CA GLU A 44 -12.16 -2.85 15.82
C GLU A 44 -11.56 -1.68 15.03
N ARG A 45 -10.24 -1.69 14.79
CA ARG A 45 -9.57 -0.64 14.02
C ARG A 45 -10.04 -0.59 12.56
N ALA A 46 -10.18 -1.73 11.89
CA ALA A 46 -10.72 -1.77 10.54
C ALA A 46 -12.17 -1.27 10.48
N SER A 47 -13.03 -1.71 11.41
CA SER A 47 -14.42 -1.26 11.49
C SER A 47 -14.56 0.25 11.74
N CYS A 48 -13.58 0.88 12.39
CA CYS A 48 -13.54 2.33 12.53
C CYS A 48 -13.34 3.02 11.17
N PHE A 49 -12.37 2.56 10.37
CA PHE A 49 -12.12 3.12 9.04
C PHE A 49 -13.32 2.96 8.12
N GLU A 50 -14.09 1.87 8.23
CA GLU A 50 -15.32 1.67 7.47
C GLU A 50 -16.38 2.76 7.74
N LYS A 51 -16.42 3.32 8.96
CA LYS A 51 -17.38 4.39 9.33
C LYS A 51 -17.15 5.71 8.58
N PHE A 52 -15.94 5.92 8.07
CA PHE A 52 -15.64 7.09 7.26
C PHE A 52 -16.21 6.96 5.84
N ASP A 53 -16.67 5.78 5.40
CA ASP A 53 -17.27 5.52 4.07
C ASP A 53 -16.58 6.28 2.92
N TYR A 54 -15.24 6.17 2.86
CA TYR A 54 -14.40 6.80 1.83
C TYR A 54 -14.42 8.34 1.82
N LYS A 55 -14.76 8.98 2.93
CA LYS A 55 -14.57 10.41 3.18
C LYS A 55 -13.13 10.68 3.62
N TYR A 56 -12.24 10.75 2.64
CA TYR A 56 -10.80 10.92 2.84
C TYR A 56 -10.45 12.23 3.57
N GLU A 57 -11.20 13.29 3.31
CA GLU A 57 -11.05 14.61 3.90
C GLU A 57 -11.35 14.63 5.41
N GLU A 58 -12.18 13.71 5.91
CA GLU A 58 -12.41 13.53 7.35
C GLU A 58 -11.26 12.76 8.03
N LEU A 59 -10.57 11.89 7.29
CA LEU A 59 -9.44 11.08 7.77
C LEU A 59 -8.13 11.86 7.83
N LEU A 60 -7.88 12.71 6.85
CA LEU A 60 -6.73 13.61 6.81
C LEU A 60 -7.22 14.98 6.40
N THR A 61 -7.33 15.91 7.36
CA THR A 61 -7.81 17.27 7.10
C THR A 61 -6.67 18.20 6.66
N LYS A 62 -7.00 19.34 6.03
CA LYS A 62 -6.02 20.43 5.80
C LYS A 62 -5.30 20.83 7.09
N GLY A 63 -6.03 20.89 8.21
CA GLY A 63 -5.46 21.22 9.52
C GLY A 63 -4.42 20.19 9.98
N ASP A 64 -4.69 18.91 9.75
CA ASP A 64 -3.73 17.83 10.04
C ASP A 64 -2.47 17.95 9.18
N VAL A 65 -2.60 18.35 7.91
CA VAL A 65 -1.46 18.63 7.02
C VAL A 65 -0.65 19.82 7.51
N ALA A 66 -1.32 20.92 7.86
CA ALA A 66 -0.69 22.17 8.29
C ALA A 66 0.13 22.04 9.59
N LYS A 67 -0.15 21.03 10.43
CA LYS A 67 0.68 20.70 11.62
C LYS A 67 2.11 20.30 11.25
N HIS A 68 2.30 19.71 10.06
CA HIS A 68 3.56 19.06 9.68
C HIS A 68 4.24 19.71 8.49
N VAL A 69 3.51 20.55 7.73
CA VAL A 69 3.98 21.17 6.49
C VAL A 69 3.46 22.60 6.38
N ALA A 70 4.32 23.52 5.94
CA ALA A 70 3.91 24.88 5.63
C ALA A 70 3.16 24.89 4.28
N ILE A 71 1.91 25.34 4.30
CA ILE A 71 1.05 25.44 3.11
C ILE A 71 1.13 26.86 2.57
N ASN A 72 1.40 27.01 1.27
CA ASN A 72 1.26 28.29 0.59
C ASN A 72 -0.21 28.57 0.28
N GLU A 73 -0.87 29.30 1.18
CA GLU A 73 -2.30 29.64 1.10
C GLU A 73 -2.69 30.38 -0.19
N ALA A 74 -1.79 31.15 -0.79
CA ALA A 74 -2.09 31.92 -2.00
C ALA A 74 -2.30 31.05 -3.25
N THR A 75 -1.75 29.83 -3.25
CA THR A 75 -1.80 28.89 -4.40
C THR A 75 -2.45 27.56 -4.06
N TYR A 76 -2.97 27.45 -2.84
CA TYR A 76 -3.54 26.23 -2.30
C TYR A 76 -4.78 25.80 -3.09
N LYS A 77 -4.83 24.50 -3.40
CA LYS A 77 -5.97 23.82 -4.01
C LYS A 77 -6.20 22.49 -3.32
N GLU A 78 -7.47 22.20 -3.09
CA GLU A 78 -7.94 20.90 -2.61
C GLU A 78 -8.67 20.17 -3.73
N LYS A 79 -8.42 18.87 -3.87
CA LYS A 79 -9.16 17.98 -4.77
C LYS A 79 -9.62 16.76 -3.99
N ILE A 80 -10.90 16.43 -4.10
CA ILE A 80 -11.50 15.29 -3.41
C ILE A 80 -12.21 14.39 -4.43
N SER A 81 -12.01 13.09 -4.29
CA SER A 81 -12.75 12.03 -4.96
C SER A 81 -13.28 11.08 -3.89
N VAL A 82 -14.59 11.13 -3.62
CA VAL A 82 -15.29 10.25 -2.65
C VAL A 82 -15.59 8.86 -3.22
N THR A 83 -14.77 8.40 -4.16
CA THR A 83 -14.97 7.09 -4.81
C THR A 83 -14.46 5.97 -3.92
N LYS A 84 -15.14 4.81 -3.93
CA LYS A 84 -14.69 3.62 -3.20
C LYS A 84 -13.41 3.05 -3.80
N GLY A 85 -12.51 2.57 -2.94
CA GLY A 85 -11.30 1.84 -3.32
C GLY A 85 -10.22 2.69 -3.99
N VAL A 86 -9.57 2.14 -5.02
CA VAL A 86 -8.32 2.67 -5.60
C VAL A 86 -8.41 4.04 -6.28
N TYR A 87 -9.62 4.53 -6.55
CA TYR A 87 -9.86 5.82 -7.22
C TYR A 87 -10.28 6.94 -6.26
N GLY A 88 -10.49 6.63 -4.99
CA GLY A 88 -10.82 7.60 -3.96
C GLY A 88 -9.58 8.30 -3.42
N TYR A 89 -9.68 9.60 -3.15
CA TYR A 89 -8.59 10.38 -2.56
C TYR A 89 -9.06 11.72 -1.99
N CYS A 90 -8.24 12.30 -1.11
CA CYS A 90 -8.16 13.75 -0.89
C CYS A 90 -6.73 14.22 -1.17
N GLU A 91 -6.57 15.30 -1.92
CA GLU A 91 -5.28 15.85 -2.36
C GLU A 91 -5.20 17.33 -2.00
N TYR A 92 -4.16 17.67 -1.25
CA TYR A 92 -3.77 19.01 -0.86
C TYR A 92 -2.56 19.41 -1.67
N GLN A 93 -2.66 20.48 -2.46
CA GLN A 93 -1.53 20.93 -3.26
C GLN A 93 -1.38 22.45 -3.26
N TRP A 94 -0.15 22.92 -3.43
CA TRP A 94 0.18 24.33 -3.57
C TRP A 94 1.47 24.46 -4.40
N LEU A 95 1.76 25.67 -4.86
CA LEU A 95 2.95 25.91 -5.69
C LEU A 95 4.21 25.60 -4.88
N SER A 96 5.09 24.79 -5.45
CA SER A 96 6.37 24.45 -4.83
C SER A 96 7.39 25.57 -5.00
N ASN A 97 8.41 25.56 -4.14
CA ASN A 97 9.63 26.34 -4.33
C ASN A 97 10.68 25.61 -5.19
N ARG A 98 10.39 24.38 -5.65
CA ARG A 98 11.25 23.63 -6.57
C ARG A 98 11.23 24.25 -7.98
N PRO A 99 12.27 24.02 -8.80
CA PRO A 99 12.25 24.44 -10.19
C PRO A 99 11.06 23.85 -10.96
N ASP A 100 10.65 24.56 -12.01
CA ASP A 100 9.63 24.07 -12.94
C ASP A 100 9.98 22.67 -13.47
N LEU A 101 8.96 21.83 -13.60
CA LEU A 101 9.08 20.54 -14.27
C LEU A 101 9.26 20.76 -15.76
N GLU A 102 10.26 20.07 -16.32
CA GLU A 102 10.48 20.01 -17.76
C GLU A 102 9.86 18.73 -18.30
N ILE A 103 8.87 18.86 -19.19
CA ILE A 103 8.19 17.74 -19.83
C ILE A 103 8.44 17.85 -21.34
N GLU A 104 9.02 16.81 -21.93
CA GLU A 104 9.17 16.72 -23.37
C GLU A 104 7.88 16.17 -24.01
N ILE A 105 7.23 16.98 -24.85
CA ILE A 105 6.07 16.58 -25.64
C ILE A 105 6.39 16.83 -27.12
N SER A 106 6.41 15.76 -27.92
CA SER A 106 6.69 15.85 -29.37
C SER A 106 8.01 16.58 -29.71
N GLY A 107 9.07 16.35 -28.92
CA GLY A 107 10.38 16.99 -29.12
C GLY A 107 10.48 18.44 -28.62
N GLN A 108 9.44 18.97 -27.98
CA GLN A 108 9.45 20.30 -27.36
C GLN A 108 9.47 20.18 -25.84
N ILE A 109 10.37 20.91 -25.19
CA ILE A 109 10.42 21.03 -23.73
C ILE A 109 9.41 22.06 -23.29
N ILE A 110 8.39 21.62 -22.57
CA ILE A 110 7.40 22.47 -21.91
C ILE A 110 7.78 22.56 -20.44
N LYS A 111 7.87 23.79 -19.93
CA LYS A 111 8.10 24.06 -18.51
C LYS A 111 6.77 24.35 -17.83
N GLY A 112 6.52 23.69 -16.70
CA GLY A 112 5.34 23.92 -15.88
C GLY A 112 5.69 23.98 -14.41
N PRO A 113 4.92 24.72 -13.59
CA PRO A 113 5.19 24.81 -12.17
C PRO A 113 5.15 23.43 -11.51
N ASP A 114 6.13 23.13 -10.66
CA ASP A 114 6.03 21.98 -9.77
C ASP A 114 5.14 22.30 -8.58
N MET A 115 4.44 21.28 -8.08
CA MET A 115 3.47 21.42 -6.99
C MET A 115 3.95 20.63 -5.79
N ASP A 116 3.91 21.26 -4.62
CA ASP A 116 3.91 20.53 -3.37
C ASP A 116 2.58 19.80 -3.24
N MET A 117 2.61 18.58 -2.72
CA MET A 117 1.43 17.73 -2.68
C MET A 117 1.46 16.77 -1.49
N VAL A 118 0.32 16.67 -0.82
CA VAL A 118 0.00 15.66 0.17
C VAL A 118 -1.33 15.02 -0.22
N LYS A 119 -1.38 13.70 -0.32
CA LYS A 119 -2.59 13.00 -0.74
C LYS A 119 -2.80 11.74 0.07
N LEU A 120 -4.00 11.58 0.61
CA LEU A 120 -4.49 10.31 1.14
C LEU A 120 -5.31 9.63 0.05
N THR A 121 -5.02 8.37 -0.23
CA THR A 121 -5.65 7.61 -1.31
C THR A 121 -5.71 6.12 -0.99
N LYS A 122 -6.41 5.35 -1.84
CA LYS A 122 -6.46 3.89 -1.78
C LYS A 122 -6.88 3.35 -0.41
N LEU A 123 -7.84 4.02 0.26
CA LEU A 123 -8.46 3.43 1.44
C LEU A 123 -9.27 2.24 0.96
N ASP A 124 -8.91 1.06 1.43
CA ASP A 124 -9.49 -0.20 0.98
C ASP A 124 -9.37 -1.26 2.08
N PHE A 125 -10.12 -2.35 1.97
CA PHE A 125 -10.23 -3.34 3.04
C PHE A 125 -10.02 -4.73 2.47
N TYR A 126 -9.05 -5.47 3.01
CA TYR A 126 -8.89 -6.87 2.65
C TYR A 126 -10.06 -7.70 3.17
N THR A 127 -10.78 -8.30 2.24
CA THR A 127 -11.94 -9.16 2.51
C THR A 127 -11.56 -10.64 2.56
N ASP A 128 -12.37 -11.46 3.24
CA ASP A 128 -12.18 -12.91 3.25
C ASP A 128 -12.20 -13.51 1.83
N SER A 129 -12.99 -12.94 0.92
CA SER A 129 -13.01 -13.36 -0.48
C SER A 129 -11.68 -13.07 -1.19
N GLU A 130 -11.04 -11.93 -0.93
CA GLU A 130 -9.72 -11.63 -1.48
C GLU A 130 -8.65 -12.52 -0.87
N LEU A 131 -8.68 -12.74 0.45
CA LEU A 131 -7.75 -13.66 1.11
C LEU A 131 -7.85 -15.06 0.50
N LYS A 132 -9.07 -15.56 0.28
CA LYS A 132 -9.30 -16.83 -0.40
C LYS A 132 -8.82 -16.82 -1.85
N LEU A 133 -9.11 -15.76 -2.61
CA LEU A 133 -8.69 -15.61 -4.01
C LEU A 133 -7.16 -15.68 -4.16
N TYR A 134 -6.43 -15.04 -3.25
CA TYR A 134 -4.98 -14.99 -3.27
C TYR A 134 -4.32 -16.07 -2.40
N SER A 135 -5.10 -17.00 -1.84
CA SER A 135 -4.62 -18.08 -0.97
C SER A 135 -3.77 -17.58 0.20
N GLN A 136 -4.18 -16.49 0.83
CA GLN A 136 -3.48 -15.88 1.97
C GLN A 136 -4.22 -16.14 3.27
N SER A 137 -3.46 -16.38 4.34
CA SER A 137 -4.00 -16.68 5.67
C SER A 137 -4.46 -15.44 6.43
N SER A 138 -4.03 -14.25 6.02
CA SER A 138 -4.33 -12.99 6.70
C SER A 138 -4.11 -11.78 5.81
N ALA A 139 -4.74 -10.65 6.19
CA ALA A 139 -4.49 -9.34 5.59
C ALA A 139 -3.00 -8.97 5.60
N LEU A 140 -2.29 -9.27 6.69
CA LEU A 140 -0.85 -9.03 6.80
C LEU A 140 -0.05 -9.84 5.77
N ALA A 141 -0.37 -11.13 5.59
CA ALA A 141 0.30 -11.97 4.59
C ALA A 141 0.08 -11.46 3.17
N LEU A 142 -1.15 -11.06 2.84
CA LEU A 142 -1.50 -10.48 1.53
C LEU A 142 -0.82 -9.11 1.32
N PHE A 143 -0.72 -8.29 2.36
CA PHE A 143 0.00 -7.03 2.32
C PHE A 143 1.50 -7.23 2.09
N ASP A 144 2.14 -8.14 2.83
CA ASP A 144 3.55 -8.47 2.66
C ASP A 144 3.81 -9.08 1.26
N GLN A 145 2.87 -9.85 0.71
CA GLN A 145 2.94 -10.32 -0.67
C GLN A 145 3.07 -9.17 -1.68
N ALA A 146 2.32 -8.09 -1.48
CA ALA A 146 2.26 -6.95 -2.39
C ALA A 146 3.44 -5.97 -2.25
N TYR A 147 4.03 -5.84 -1.06
CA TYR A 147 4.98 -4.75 -0.77
C TYR A 147 6.32 -5.20 -0.18
N LYS A 148 6.39 -6.35 0.48
CA LYS A 148 7.64 -6.81 1.12
C LYS A 148 8.64 -7.28 0.07
N LYS A 149 9.81 -6.63 0.06
CA LYS A 149 11.00 -7.13 -0.62
C LYS A 149 11.48 -8.42 0.03
N LEU A 150 11.72 -9.46 -0.78
CA LEU A 150 12.22 -10.74 -0.28
C LEU A 150 13.68 -10.62 0.17
N ASN A 151 13.98 -11.19 1.33
CA ASN A 151 15.38 -11.42 1.70
C ASN A 151 15.95 -12.62 0.93
N PRO A 152 17.29 -12.78 0.87
CA PRO A 152 17.93 -13.85 0.09
C PRO A 152 17.45 -15.26 0.49
N SER A 153 17.25 -15.52 1.78
CA SER A 153 16.81 -16.84 2.26
C SER A 153 15.37 -17.15 1.85
N GLU A 154 14.47 -16.16 1.95
CA GLU A 154 13.09 -16.29 1.51
C GLU A 154 13.00 -16.55 0.01
N TYR A 155 13.82 -15.84 -0.77
CA TYR A 155 13.90 -16.01 -2.22
C TYR A 155 14.34 -17.42 -2.61
N GLU A 156 15.44 -17.94 -2.04
CA GLU A 156 15.94 -19.28 -2.38
C GLU A 156 14.95 -20.38 -1.96
N MET A 157 14.29 -20.22 -0.81
CA MET A 157 13.24 -21.15 -0.36
C MET A 157 12.06 -21.17 -1.35
N LEU A 158 11.57 -20.00 -1.77
CA LEU A 158 10.48 -19.90 -2.74
C LEU A 158 10.89 -20.43 -4.12
N LEU A 159 12.12 -20.15 -4.56
CA LEU A 159 12.65 -20.65 -5.82
C LEU A 159 12.74 -22.19 -5.84
N ALA A 160 13.16 -22.80 -4.73
CA ALA A 160 13.20 -24.26 -4.60
C ALA A 160 11.80 -24.89 -4.65
N ASN A 161 10.80 -24.23 -4.06
CA ASN A 161 9.41 -24.69 -4.12
C ASN A 161 8.84 -24.58 -5.54
N LEU A 162 9.08 -23.45 -6.23
CA LEU A 162 8.67 -23.28 -7.63
C LEU A 162 9.24 -24.37 -8.54
N LYS A 163 10.52 -24.74 -8.37
CA LYS A 163 11.13 -25.83 -9.16
C LYS A 163 10.44 -27.18 -8.97
N LYS A 164 10.00 -27.48 -7.74
CA LYS A 164 9.30 -28.74 -7.44
C LYS A 164 7.90 -28.74 -8.04
N GLU A 165 7.21 -27.62 -7.93
CA GLU A 165 5.83 -27.47 -8.37
C GLU A 165 5.69 -27.52 -9.90
N TYR A 166 6.60 -26.84 -10.60
CA TYR A 166 6.60 -26.74 -12.07
C TYR A 166 7.55 -27.75 -12.73
N ALA A 167 7.88 -28.87 -12.07
CA ALA A 167 8.86 -29.84 -12.58
C ALA A 167 8.52 -30.41 -13.98
N GLY A 168 7.25 -30.36 -14.38
CA GLY A 168 6.76 -30.75 -15.71
C GLY A 168 6.29 -29.59 -16.60
N ASP A 169 6.44 -28.33 -16.16
CA ASP A 169 5.99 -27.13 -16.87
C ASP A 169 7.08 -26.04 -16.87
N PRO A 170 8.07 -26.14 -17.78
CA PRO A 170 9.16 -25.16 -17.87
C PRO A 170 8.68 -23.74 -18.16
N LYS A 171 7.56 -23.56 -18.87
CA LYS A 171 7.05 -22.24 -19.22
C LYS A 171 6.42 -21.57 -18.00
N GLY A 172 5.56 -22.29 -17.27
CA GLY A 172 4.98 -21.81 -16.02
C GLY A 172 6.05 -21.52 -14.96
N TYR A 173 7.11 -22.34 -14.90
CA TYR A 173 8.27 -22.08 -14.03
C TYR A 173 8.93 -20.74 -14.33
N GLU A 174 9.26 -20.43 -15.59
CA GLU A 174 9.94 -19.18 -15.95
C GLU A 174 9.04 -17.96 -15.71
N GLU A 175 7.74 -18.07 -15.97
CA GLU A 175 6.76 -17.02 -15.65
C GLU A 175 6.70 -16.75 -14.14
N ALA A 176 6.56 -17.79 -13.32
CA ALA A 176 6.50 -17.67 -11.86
C ALA A 176 7.83 -17.16 -11.27
N LYS A 177 8.96 -17.63 -11.81
CA LYS A 177 10.29 -17.16 -11.43
C LYS A 177 10.46 -15.68 -11.76
N GLY A 178 9.95 -15.21 -12.90
CA GLY A 178 9.97 -13.79 -13.26
C GLY A 178 9.27 -12.91 -12.22
N LEU A 179 8.12 -13.35 -11.69
CA LEU A 179 7.42 -12.66 -10.60
C LEU A 179 8.22 -12.68 -9.29
N LEU A 180 8.85 -13.81 -8.96
CA LEU A 180 9.70 -13.94 -7.78
C LEU A 180 10.93 -13.02 -7.87
N ASP A 181 11.56 -12.95 -9.03
CA ASP A 181 12.70 -12.07 -9.34
C ASP A 181 12.30 -10.60 -9.23
N ALA A 182 11.12 -10.23 -9.73
CA ALA A 182 10.57 -8.89 -9.57
C ALA A 182 10.42 -8.54 -8.07
N ARG A 183 9.88 -9.46 -7.26
CA ARG A 183 9.68 -9.25 -5.81
C ARG A 183 10.99 -9.11 -5.03
N LYS A 184 12.03 -9.85 -5.42
CA LYS A 184 13.40 -9.68 -4.88
C LYS A 184 13.95 -8.27 -5.12
N ASN A 185 13.50 -7.61 -6.19
CA ASN A 185 13.95 -6.29 -6.60
C ASN A 185 12.96 -5.17 -6.29
N PHE A 186 11.95 -5.41 -5.44
CA PHE A 186 11.03 -4.35 -5.02
C PHE A 186 11.78 -3.16 -4.40
N ALA A 187 11.33 -1.96 -4.78
CA ALA A 187 11.86 -0.69 -4.30
C ALA A 187 11.31 -0.30 -2.92
N PHE A 188 10.30 -1.03 -2.42
CA PHE A 188 9.69 -0.78 -1.14
C PHE A 188 10.63 -1.09 0.02
N GLN A 189 10.68 -0.18 0.98
CA GLN A 189 11.44 -0.29 2.22
C GLN A 189 10.47 -0.30 3.40
N PRO A 190 10.74 -1.07 4.46
CA PRO A 190 9.86 -1.13 5.63
C PRO A 190 9.86 0.20 6.41
N VAL A 191 8.75 0.49 7.07
CA VAL A 191 8.64 1.52 8.11
C VAL A 191 8.22 0.84 9.40
N GLU A 192 9.05 0.95 10.42
CA GLU A 192 8.76 0.42 11.76
C GLU A 192 7.77 1.33 12.51
N ASP A 193 7.07 0.78 13.49
CA ASP A 193 6.18 1.50 14.40
C ASP A 193 5.05 2.32 13.72
N LEU A 194 4.52 1.81 12.60
CA LEU A 194 3.42 2.44 11.87
C LEU A 194 2.37 1.42 11.41
N GLY A 195 1.17 1.52 11.98
CA GLY A 195 0.10 0.56 11.73
C GLY A 195 0.48 -0.85 12.22
N ASP A 196 -0.07 -1.87 11.56
CA ASP A 196 0.34 -3.27 11.73
C ASP A 196 1.52 -3.61 10.79
N ARG A 197 1.60 -2.92 9.65
CA ARG A 197 2.74 -2.96 8.72
C ARG A 197 2.73 -1.73 7.82
N ALA A 198 3.90 -1.21 7.49
CA ALA A 198 4.02 -0.15 6.50
C ALA A 198 5.26 -0.31 5.61
N TYR A 199 5.12 0.14 4.37
CA TYR A 199 6.18 0.14 3.37
C TYR A 199 6.17 1.45 2.60
N TRP A 200 7.35 1.92 2.21
CA TRP A 200 7.47 3.12 1.40
C TRP A 200 8.40 2.95 0.21
N LYS A 201 8.16 3.69 -0.86
CA LYS A 201 9.11 3.85 -1.97
C LYS A 201 9.13 5.30 -2.43
N TRP A 202 10.19 5.67 -3.14
CA TRP A 202 10.26 6.93 -3.86
C TRP A 202 9.75 6.78 -5.29
N ASN A 203 9.06 7.79 -5.79
CA ASN A 203 8.62 7.94 -7.16
C ASN A 203 8.91 9.37 -7.63
N ASP A 204 9.57 9.52 -8.77
CA ASP A 204 9.99 10.86 -9.22
C ASP A 204 8.81 11.75 -9.69
N THR A 205 7.68 11.14 -10.06
CA THR A 205 6.47 11.86 -10.50
C THR A 205 5.70 12.44 -9.32
N TYR A 206 5.36 11.61 -8.33
CA TYR A 206 4.47 11.98 -7.22
C TYR A 206 5.13 11.92 -5.84
N GLY A 207 6.47 11.83 -5.79
CA GLY A 207 7.26 11.84 -4.57
C GLY A 207 7.22 10.53 -3.81
N LEU A 208 7.07 10.60 -2.49
CA LEU A 208 7.05 9.44 -1.62
C LEU A 208 5.69 8.76 -1.62
N GLU A 209 5.67 7.43 -1.77
CA GLU A 209 4.49 6.58 -1.60
C GLU A 209 4.66 5.77 -0.31
N LEU A 210 3.86 6.06 0.72
CA LEU A 210 3.82 5.32 1.98
C LEU A 210 2.50 4.55 2.08
N VAL A 211 2.57 3.23 2.04
CA VAL A 211 1.42 2.34 2.17
C VAL A 211 1.38 1.79 3.59
N VAL A 212 0.21 1.84 4.23
CA VAL A 212 0.02 1.44 5.63
C VAL A 212 -1.13 0.44 5.72
N LEU A 213 -0.91 -0.63 6.48
CA LEU A 213 -1.91 -1.61 6.91
C LEU A 213 -2.29 -1.35 8.37
N ALA A 214 -3.57 -1.40 8.69
CA ALA A 214 -4.11 -1.28 10.03
C ALA A 214 -5.36 -2.19 10.18
N GLY A 215 -5.21 -3.36 10.79
CA GLY A 215 -6.21 -4.42 10.73
C GLY A 215 -6.30 -4.99 9.31
N SER A 216 -7.51 -5.02 8.74
CA SER A 216 -7.74 -5.30 7.31
C SER A 216 -7.75 -4.04 6.44
N ALA A 217 -7.78 -2.85 7.04
CA ALA A 217 -7.77 -1.60 6.29
C ALA A 217 -6.36 -1.27 5.79
N ARG A 218 -6.25 -0.83 4.54
CA ARG A 218 -5.04 -0.27 3.96
C ARG A 218 -5.31 1.11 3.41
N PHE A 219 -4.32 2.00 3.47
CA PHE A 219 -4.36 3.30 2.82
C PHE A 219 -2.96 3.70 2.37
N THR A 220 -2.89 4.73 1.53
CA THR A 220 -1.62 5.26 1.01
C THR A 220 -1.54 6.77 1.24
N ILE A 221 -0.40 7.22 1.74
CA ILE A 221 -0.01 8.62 1.78
C ILE A 221 0.99 8.85 0.65
N GLU A 222 0.61 9.67 -0.32
CA GLU A 222 1.50 10.21 -1.36
C GLU A 222 1.97 11.60 -0.90
N THR A 223 3.26 11.88 -1.02
CA THR A 223 3.82 13.17 -0.56
C THR A 223 4.95 13.63 -1.46
N LYS A 224 4.81 14.80 -2.07
CA LYS A 224 5.84 15.45 -2.88
C LYS A 224 6.15 16.82 -2.29
N LEU A 225 7.15 16.87 -1.41
CA LEU A 225 7.58 18.11 -0.73
C LEU A 225 9.06 18.44 -0.99
N SER A 226 9.81 17.49 -1.53
CA SER A 226 11.22 17.65 -1.93
C SER A 226 11.51 16.82 -3.18
N THR A 227 12.73 16.93 -3.70
CA THR A 227 13.23 16.10 -4.82
C THR A 227 13.80 14.75 -4.36
N GLU A 228 13.82 14.49 -3.05
CA GLU A 228 14.40 13.28 -2.46
C GLU A 228 13.63 12.80 -1.24
N ALA A 229 13.69 11.49 -0.98
CA ALA A 229 12.92 10.84 0.07
C ALA A 229 13.29 11.26 1.50
N ARG A 230 14.57 11.58 1.76
CA ARG A 230 15.11 11.73 3.12
C ARG A 230 14.38 12.77 3.96
N GLY A 231 13.99 13.90 3.36
CA GLY A 231 13.22 14.96 4.02
C GLY A 231 11.70 14.69 4.05
N THR A 232 11.19 13.88 3.11
CA THR A 232 9.76 13.66 2.93
C THR A 232 9.22 12.50 3.80
N LEU A 233 10.00 11.43 4.00
CA LEU A 233 9.53 10.26 4.75
C LEU A 233 9.06 10.58 6.18
N PRO A 234 9.79 11.36 6.99
CA PRO A 234 9.33 11.69 8.35
C PRO A 234 7.99 12.44 8.35
N VAL A 235 7.72 13.27 7.33
CA VAL A 235 6.46 13.99 7.18
C VAL A 235 5.34 13.02 6.83
N ALA A 236 5.54 12.15 5.84
CA ALA A 236 4.55 11.14 5.47
C ALA A 236 4.19 10.21 6.64
N VAL A 237 5.18 9.82 7.46
CA VAL A 237 4.93 9.03 8.69
C VAL A 237 4.08 9.80 9.70
N LYS A 238 4.32 11.10 9.90
CA LYS A 238 3.50 11.93 10.78
C LYS A 238 2.07 12.06 10.27
N LEU A 239 1.89 12.28 8.96
CA LEU A 239 0.58 12.35 8.32
C LEU A 239 -0.19 11.02 8.43
N ALA A 240 0.49 9.89 8.22
CA ALA A 240 -0.09 8.57 8.42
C ALA A 240 -0.52 8.35 9.88
N LYS A 241 0.23 8.89 10.85
CA LYS A 241 -0.16 8.85 12.27
C LYS A 241 -1.39 9.71 12.57
N GLU A 242 -1.58 10.84 11.92
CA GLU A 242 -2.83 11.62 12.03
C GLU A 242 -4.03 10.79 11.55
N VAL A 243 -3.90 10.07 10.42
CA VAL A 243 -4.94 9.17 9.89
C VAL A 243 -5.22 8.02 10.86
N LEU A 244 -4.17 7.34 11.33
CA LEU A 244 -4.30 6.25 12.30
C LEU A 244 -4.93 6.73 13.62
N ALA A 245 -4.67 7.97 14.05
CA ALA A 245 -5.22 8.53 15.27
C ALA A 245 -6.74 8.72 15.19
N LYS A 246 -7.33 8.92 13.99
CA LYS A 246 -8.80 8.95 13.83
C LYS A 246 -9.47 7.63 14.23
N CYS A 247 -8.72 6.53 14.13
CA CYS A 247 -9.12 5.19 14.53
C CYS A 247 -8.22 4.62 15.63
N GLY A 248 -7.55 5.49 16.38
CA GLY A 248 -6.54 5.15 17.38
C GLY A 248 -7.07 5.31 18.81
N ARG A 249 -7.20 4.15 19.50
CA ARG A 249 -7.62 3.88 20.90
C ARG A 249 -9.12 3.72 21.16
N VAL A 250 -9.62 2.51 20.98
CA VAL A 250 -10.53 1.88 21.94
C VAL A 250 -9.67 0.96 22.83
N SER A 251 -9.86 1.02 24.15
CA SER A 251 -9.17 0.30 25.23
C SER A 251 -7.84 0.89 25.78
N ARG A 252 -7.96 2.00 26.54
CA ARG A 252 -7.34 2.15 27.87
C ARG A 252 -8.19 3.07 28.74
N ASP A 253 -9.46 2.72 28.89
CA ASP A 253 -10.26 3.15 30.05
C ASP A 253 -10.82 1.86 30.64
N ASN A 254 -10.17 1.40 31.71
CA ASN A 254 -10.79 0.61 32.76
C ASN A 254 -9.98 0.95 34.00
N ASP A 255 -10.52 1.93 34.73
CA ASP A 255 -10.41 2.02 36.18
C ASP A 255 -10.68 0.65 36.84
#